data_AF-A0A7X9DMF4-F1
#
_entry.id   AF-A0A7X9DMF4-F1
#
_cell.length_a   1.000
_cell.length_b   1.000
_cell.length_c   1.000
_cell.angle_alpha   90.00
_cell.angle_beta   90.00
_cell.angle_gamma   90.00
#
_symmetry.space_group_name_H-M   'P 1'
#
loop_
_entity.id
_entity.type
_entity.pdbx_description
1 polymer ?
#
loop_
_entity_poly.entity_id
_entity_poly.type
_entity_poly.pdbx_seq_one_letter_code
_entity_poly.pdbx_strand_id
1 'polypeptide(L)'
;DKKTDSIANPRTVIRIPRELGYPDGMTIDRNGNLWIAHWGGSGVYCWNPATGNLLARVEVPAKNVTSCAFGGTNLDTLFITTARSGNPEEALKKYPQSGSLFIAYPGTKGIPSHSFLNSEQ
;
A
#
# COMPACT_ATOMS: atom_id res chain seq x y z
N ASP A 1 10.49 -19.59 -7.28
CA ASP A 1 11.81 -20.04 -7.75
C ASP A 1 12.05 -19.38 -9.11
N LYS A 2 13.16 -18.66 -9.27
CA LYS A 2 13.45 -17.92 -10.52
C LYS A 2 13.62 -18.81 -11.75
N LYS A 3 13.77 -20.13 -11.57
CA LYS A 3 13.89 -21.10 -12.66
C LYS A 3 12.55 -21.69 -13.09
N THR A 4 11.57 -21.72 -12.18
CA THR A 4 10.30 -22.44 -12.38
C THR A 4 9.07 -21.55 -12.25
N ASP A 5 9.25 -20.26 -11.93
CA ASP A 5 8.19 -19.30 -11.58
C ASP A 5 7.21 -19.78 -10.50
N SER A 6 7.57 -20.86 -9.79
CA SER A 6 6.75 -21.45 -8.75
C SER A 6 6.87 -20.69 -7.43
N ILE A 7 5.75 -20.56 -6.72
CA ILE A 7 5.72 -20.08 -5.33
C ILE A 7 5.41 -21.25 -4.39
N ALA A 8 6.16 -21.38 -3.29
CA ALA A 8 6.02 -22.45 -2.32
C ALA A 8 6.42 -21.96 -0.91
N ASN A 9 6.15 -22.75 0.12
CA ASN A 9 6.48 -22.46 1.53
C ASN A 9 5.87 -21.15 2.05
N PRO A 10 4.53 -21.00 2.01
CA PRO A 10 3.88 -19.79 2.52
C PRO A 10 4.16 -19.61 4.01
N ARG A 11 4.48 -18.38 4.39
CA ARG A 11 4.69 -17.98 5.78
C ARG A 11 4.13 -16.60 6.02
N THR A 12 3.65 -16.35 7.23
CA THR A 12 3.26 -15.00 7.64
C THR A 12 4.52 -14.17 7.89
N VAL A 13 4.70 -13.09 7.12
CA VAL A 13 5.80 -12.13 7.31
C VAL A 13 5.39 -10.93 8.17
N ILE A 14 4.11 -10.53 8.10
CA ILE A 14 3.54 -9.42 8.86
C ILE A 14 2.16 -9.86 9.35
N ARG A 15 1.84 -9.59 10.62
CA ARG A 15 0.50 -9.73 11.16
C ARG A 15 -0.01 -8.33 11.53
N ILE A 16 -0.95 -7.81 10.74
CA ILE A 16 -1.53 -6.49 10.98
C ILE A 16 -2.55 -6.59 12.13
N PRO A 17 -2.37 -5.81 13.21
CA PRO A 17 -3.37 -5.71 14.28
C PRO A 17 -4.70 -5.16 13.76
N ARG A 18 -5.83 -5.67 14.26
CA ARG A 18 -7.18 -5.32 13.73
C ARG A 18 -7.52 -3.84 13.90
N GLU A 19 -6.99 -3.21 14.93
CA GLU A 19 -7.12 -1.77 15.20
C GLU A 19 -6.47 -0.89 14.12
N LEU A 20 -5.54 -1.47 13.34
CA LEU A 20 -4.93 -0.81 12.20
C LEU A 20 -5.69 -1.08 10.89
N GLY A 21 -6.84 -1.76 10.92
CA GLY A 21 -7.58 -2.14 9.73
C GLY A 21 -7.09 -3.43 9.07
N TYR A 22 -7.36 -3.58 7.78
CA TYR A 22 -7.07 -4.79 7.00
C TYR A 22 -6.14 -4.47 5.82
N PRO A 23 -5.20 -5.36 5.48
CA PRO A 23 -4.37 -5.17 4.29
C PRO A 23 -5.21 -5.25 3.02
N ASP A 24 -4.99 -4.30 2.11
CA ASP A 24 -5.55 -4.30 0.75
C ASP A 24 -4.39 -4.34 -0.27
N GLY A 25 -4.24 -3.33 -1.13
CA GLY A 25 -3.12 -3.20 -2.04
C GLY A 25 -1.77 -2.88 -1.35
N MET A 26 -0.66 -3.24 -2.00
CA MET A 26 0.69 -2.99 -1.49
C MET A 26 1.71 -2.71 -2.59
N THR A 27 2.81 -2.05 -2.22
CA THR A 27 4.01 -1.87 -3.03
C THR A 27 5.28 -2.06 -2.19
N ILE A 28 6.46 -2.04 -2.81
CA ILE A 28 7.75 -2.21 -2.14
C ILE A 28 8.67 -1.01 -2.41
N ASP A 29 9.44 -0.59 -1.40
CA ASP A 29 10.46 0.45 -1.57
C ASP A 29 11.84 -0.13 -1.92
N ARG A 30 12.79 0.75 -2.28
CA ARG A 30 14.16 0.38 -2.62
C ARG A 30 14.94 -0.29 -1.47
N ASN A 31 14.45 -0.18 -0.24
CA ASN A 31 15.06 -0.79 0.94
C ASN A 31 14.45 -2.18 1.25
N GLY A 32 13.48 -2.63 0.45
CA GLY A 32 12.80 -3.90 0.63
C GLY A 32 11.66 -3.88 1.66
N ASN A 33 11.19 -2.70 2.07
CA ASN A 33 10.05 -2.59 2.98
C ASN A 33 8.73 -2.59 2.21
N LEU A 34 7.69 -3.18 2.80
CA LEU A 34 6.36 -3.25 2.20
C LEU A 34 5.52 -2.06 2.66
N TRP A 35 5.02 -1.30 1.68
CA TRP A 35 4.05 -0.22 1.89
C TRP A 35 2.67 -0.77 1.60
N ILE A 36 1.85 -0.93 2.64
CA ILE A 36 0.57 -1.63 2.59
C ILE A 36 -0.54 -0.60 2.83
N ALA A 37 -1.55 -0.58 1.98
CA ALA A 37 -2.78 0.18 2.20
C ALA A 37 -3.64 -0.52 3.26
N HIS A 38 -4.13 0.25 4.24
CA HIS A 38 -4.93 -0.27 5.33
C HIS A 38 -6.41 0.11 5.16
N TRP A 39 -7.22 -0.84 4.70
CA TRP A 39 -8.67 -0.69 4.63
C TRP A 39 -9.26 -0.55 6.03
N GLY A 40 -10.00 0.53 6.27
CA GLY A 40 -10.52 0.88 7.59
C GLY A 40 -9.48 1.49 8.54
N GLY A 41 -8.20 1.56 8.13
CA GLY A 41 -7.08 2.04 8.93
C GLY A 41 -6.59 3.44 8.57
N SER A 42 -7.24 4.14 7.64
CA SER A 42 -6.93 5.53 7.30
C SER A 42 -5.47 5.81 6.93
N GLY A 43 -4.78 4.89 6.25
CA GLY A 43 -3.43 5.15 5.80
C GLY A 43 -2.75 4.05 5.01
N VAL A 44 -1.50 4.34 4.63
CA VAL A 44 -0.54 3.38 4.07
C VAL A 44 0.62 3.25 5.04
N TYR A 45 0.89 2.02 5.49
CA TYR A 45 1.88 1.76 6.54
C TYR A 45 3.05 0.96 5.98
N CYS A 46 4.25 1.35 6.39
CA CYS A 46 5.51 0.74 5.95
C CYS A 46 5.94 -0.32 6.96
N TRP A 47 6.07 -1.56 6.51
CA TRP A 47 6.40 -2.71 7.32
C TRP A 47 7.70 -3.34 6.84
N ASN A 48 8.54 -3.74 7.79
CA ASN A 48 9.72 -4.54 7.51
C ASN A 48 9.33 -6.02 7.39
N PRO A 49 9.42 -6.66 6.21
CA PRO A 49 8.98 -8.05 6.04
C PRO A 49 9.96 -9.08 6.64
N ALA A 50 11.17 -8.68 7.01
CA ALA A 50 12.14 -9.58 7.65
C ALA A 50 11.86 -9.73 9.16
N THR A 51 11.37 -8.67 9.80
CA THR A 51 11.13 -8.62 11.26
C THR A 51 9.65 -8.58 11.63
N GLY A 52 8.77 -8.19 10.71
CA GLY A 52 7.35 -7.93 10.98
C GLY A 52 7.07 -6.57 11.62
N ASN A 53 8.09 -5.74 11.82
CA ASN A 53 7.96 -4.46 12.52
C ASN A 53 7.33 -3.37 11.64
N LEU A 54 6.49 -2.55 12.25
CA LEU A 54 5.97 -1.32 11.65
C LEU A 54 7.05 -0.22 11.73
N LEU A 55 7.44 0.33 10.59
CA LEU A 55 8.52 1.32 10.47
C LEU A 55 8.00 2.76 10.34
N ALA A 56 6.93 2.96 9.57
CA ALA A 56 6.38 4.30 9.31
C ALA A 56 4.89 4.23 8.95
N ARG A 57 4.23 5.38 9.02
CA ARG A 57 2.82 5.56 8.63
C ARG A 57 2.67 6.81 7.77
N VAL A 58 1.89 6.69 6.71
CA VAL A 58 1.31 7.82 5.99
C VAL A 58 -0.17 7.81 6.27
N GLU A 59 -0.62 8.77 7.09
CA GLU A 59 -2.04 8.95 7.38
C GLU A 59 -2.75 9.65 6.21
N VAL A 60 -3.97 9.23 5.94
CA VAL A 60 -4.78 9.70 4.81
C VAL A 60 -6.16 10.10 5.35
N PRO A 61 -6.71 11.26 4.93
CA PRO A 61 -8.02 11.73 5.38
C PRO A 61 -9.20 10.98 4.72
N ALA A 62 -9.08 9.67 4.58
CA ALA A 62 -10.08 8.74 4.08
C ALA A 62 -9.99 7.43 4.86
N LYS A 63 -11.12 6.85 5.28
CA LYS A 63 -11.11 5.64 6.12
C LYS A 63 -10.64 4.38 5.40
N ASN A 64 -11.10 4.20 4.16
CA ASN A 64 -10.85 3.00 3.36
C ASN A 64 -9.77 3.32 2.34
N VAL A 65 -8.51 3.06 2.69
CA VAL A 65 -7.36 3.16 1.77
C VAL A 65 -7.20 1.83 1.06
N THR A 66 -7.14 1.86 -0.28
CA THR A 66 -7.26 0.65 -1.11
C THR A 66 -5.95 0.19 -1.71
N SER A 67 -5.09 1.10 -2.16
CA SER A 67 -3.81 0.73 -2.75
C SER A 67 -2.83 1.90 -2.73
N CYS A 68 -1.58 1.61 -3.06
CA CYS A 68 -0.55 2.62 -3.23
C CYS A 68 0.52 2.21 -4.25
N ALA A 69 1.15 3.20 -4.86
CA ALA A 69 2.26 3.01 -5.79
C ALA A 69 3.23 4.17 -5.71
N PHE A 70 4.53 3.88 -5.76
CA PHE A 70 5.54 4.92 -5.95
C PHE A 70 5.56 5.41 -7.40
N GLY A 71 5.71 6.71 -7.58
CA GLY A 71 5.75 7.38 -8.87
C GLY A 71 6.47 8.73 -8.77
N GLY A 72 6.22 9.58 -9.77
CA GLY A 72 7.01 10.80 -9.98
C GLY A 72 8.37 10.49 -10.62
N THR A 73 9.03 11.51 -11.17
CA THR A 73 10.29 11.35 -11.93
C THR A 73 11.40 10.69 -11.10
N ASN A 74 11.37 10.87 -9.78
CA ASN A 74 12.38 10.36 -8.86
C ASN A 74 11.94 9.09 -8.09
N LEU A 75 10.73 8.58 -8.35
CA LEU A 75 10.08 7.50 -7.60
C LEU A 75 9.95 7.78 -6.09
N ASP A 76 9.89 9.05 -5.68
CA ASP A 76 9.80 9.50 -4.29
C ASP A 76 8.40 9.98 -3.87
N THR A 77 7.43 9.92 -4.79
CA THR A 77 6.03 10.27 -4.54
C THR A 77 5.21 9.00 -4.38
N LEU A 78 4.52 8.85 -3.25
CA LEU A 78 3.60 7.74 -3.02
C LEU A 78 2.17 8.18 -3.39
N PHE A 79 1.63 7.63 -4.48
CA PHE A 79 0.24 7.79 -4.88
C PHE A 79 -0.63 6.80 -4.12
N ILE A 80 -1.79 7.25 -3.63
CA ILE A 80 -2.63 6.48 -2.71
C ILE A 80 -4.09 6.57 -3.13
N THR A 81 -4.70 5.43 -3.43
CA THR A 81 -6.13 5.34 -3.80
C THR A 81 -6.98 5.03 -2.58
N THR A 82 -8.21 5.53 -2.58
CA THR A 82 -9.16 5.34 -1.48
C THR A 82 -10.56 5.02 -2.02
N ALA A 83 -11.43 4.52 -1.15
CA ALA A 83 -12.81 4.17 -1.50
C ALA A 83 -13.82 4.94 -0.68
N ARG A 84 -14.88 5.40 -1.35
CA ARG A 84 -16.13 5.81 -0.70
C ARG A 84 -16.95 4.61 -0.26
N SER A 85 -16.92 3.53 -1.06
CA SER A 85 -17.65 2.28 -0.82
C SER A 85 -17.34 1.68 0.56
N GLY A 86 -18.36 1.08 1.18
CA GLY A 86 -18.26 0.44 2.50
C GLY A 86 -18.24 1.41 3.70
N ASN A 87 -18.31 2.73 3.48
CA ASN A 87 -18.47 3.70 4.57
C ASN A 87 -19.95 4.02 4.82
N PRO A 88 -20.42 4.00 6.09
CA PRO A 88 -21.71 4.59 6.44
C PRO A 88 -21.66 6.12 6.29
N GLU A 89 -22.83 6.75 6.16
CA GLU A 89 -22.95 8.21 5.96
C GLU A 89 -22.19 9.02 7.02
N GLU A 90 -22.25 8.61 8.29
CA GLU A 90 -21.52 9.28 9.38
C GLU A 90 -19.99 9.19 9.22
N ALA A 91 -19.49 8.09 8.67
CA ALA A 91 -18.06 7.99 8.35
C ALA A 91 -17.69 8.88 7.17
N LEU A 92 -18.58 9.05 6.18
CA LEU A 92 -18.36 9.94 5.04
C LEU A 92 -18.38 11.42 5.46
N LYS A 93 -19.20 11.81 6.45
CA LYS A 93 -19.13 13.15 7.05
C LYS A 93 -17.80 13.39 7.75
N LYS A 94 -17.26 12.39 8.46
CA LYS A 94 -15.94 12.47 9.12
C LYS A 94 -14.78 12.47 8.11
N TYR A 95 -14.92 11.73 7.02
CA TYR A 95 -13.91 11.55 5.98
C TYR A 95 -14.48 11.97 4.61
N PRO A 96 -14.69 13.27 4.39
CA PRO A 96 -15.35 13.78 3.18
C PRO A 96 -14.56 13.53 1.89
N GLN A 97 -13.25 13.27 2.00
CA GLN A 97 -12.37 12.97 0.87
C GLN A 97 -12.29 11.47 0.55
N SER A 98 -13.17 10.64 1.14
CA SER A 98 -13.22 9.21 0.82
C SER A 98 -13.57 8.99 -0.65
N GLY A 99 -12.71 8.25 -1.37
CA GLY A 99 -12.81 8.03 -2.82
C GLY A 99 -11.87 8.91 -3.65
N SER A 100 -11.16 9.86 -3.04
CA SER A 100 -10.14 10.67 -3.71
C SER A 100 -8.81 9.92 -3.89
N LEU A 101 -7.97 10.47 -4.77
CA LEU A 101 -6.54 10.11 -4.91
C LEU A 101 -5.70 11.07 -4.06
N PHE A 102 -4.73 10.53 -3.33
CA PHE A 102 -3.80 11.30 -2.51
C PHE A 102 -2.35 11.09 -2.95
N ILE A 103 -1.49 12.04 -2.57
CA ILE A 103 -0.03 11.93 -2.72
C ILE A 103 0.65 12.17 -1.38
N ALA A 104 1.78 11.50 -1.16
CA ALA A 104 2.64 11.70 0.01
C ALA A 104 4.12 11.57 -0.36
N TYR A 105 4.99 12.13 0.48
CA TYR A 105 6.44 12.09 0.33
C TYR A 105 7.07 11.40 1.54
N PRO A 106 7.14 10.05 1.55
CA PRO A 106 7.52 9.29 2.73
C PRO A 106 9.01 9.31 3.08
N GLY A 107 9.86 10.02 2.32
CA GLY A 107 11.30 10.05 2.55
C GLY A 107 12.06 8.80 2.06
N THR A 108 11.42 7.95 1.27
CA THR A 108 12.04 6.80 0.59
C THR A 108 11.67 6.81 -0.90
N LYS A 109 12.28 5.92 -1.67
CA LYS A 109 11.97 5.75 -3.10
C LYS A 109 11.43 4.36 -3.39
N GLY A 110 10.51 4.26 -4.33
CA GLY A 110 10.07 2.99 -4.89
C GLY A 110 11.05 2.40 -5.89
N ILE A 111 10.56 1.39 -6.59
CA ILE A 111 11.23 0.74 -7.73
C ILE A 111 10.35 0.89 -8.99
N PRO A 112 10.93 0.86 -10.20
CA PRO A 112 10.15 0.87 -11.43
C PRO A 112 9.19 -0.32 -11.51
N SER A 113 7.96 -0.06 -11.94
CA SER A 113 7.01 -1.12 -12.26
C SER A 113 7.46 -1.90 -13.49
N HIS A 114 7.18 -3.20 -13.49
CA HIS A 114 7.38 -4.04 -14.66
C HIS A 114 6.20 -3.91 -15.63
N SER A 115 6.49 -3.78 -16.92
CA SER A 115 5.49 -3.90 -17.97
C SER A 115 5.21 -5.38 -18.25
N PHE A 116 3.96 -5.69 -18.57
CA PHE A 116 3.62 -7.01 -19.12
C PHE A 116 4.29 -7.16 -20.50
N LEU A 117 5.03 -8.25 -20.69
CA LEU A 117 5.62 -8.60 -21.99
C LEU A 117 4.58 -9.37 -22.81
N ASN A 118 4.03 -8.75 -23.84
CA ASN A 118 3.18 -9.44 -24.80
C ASN A 118 4.07 -10.14 -25.83
N SER A 119 3.97 -11.46 -25.97
CA SER A 119 4.85 -12.29 -26.82
C SER A 119 4.55 -12.18 -28.33
N GLU A 120 3.83 -11.14 -28.76
CA GLU A 120 3.54 -10.85 -30.19
C GLU A 120 4.22 -9.56 -30.68
N GLN A 121 5.37 -9.18 -30.10
CA GLN A 121 6.29 -8.18 -30.65
C GLN A 121 7.69 -8.74 -30.81
#